data_AF-A0A961T7M2-F1
#
_entry.id   AF-A0A961T7M2-F1
#
_cell.length_a   1.000
_cell.length_b   1.000
_cell.length_c   1.000
_cell.angle_alpha   90.00
_cell.angle_beta   90.00
_cell.angle_gamma   90.00
#
_symmetry.space_group_name_H-M   'P 1'
#
loop_
_entity.id
_entity.type
_entity.pdbx_description
1 polymer ?
#
loop_
_entity_poly.entity_id
_entity_poly.type
_entity_poly.pdbx_seq_one_letter_code
_entity_poly.pdbx_strand_id
1 'polypeptide(L)'
;RMLRDRQLAEDALQEVFVRIWRHAGDYRPPPPNGSGNGSMAWLVTIARNHAIDVLRSRKSRAAGKHQPLDEIGELPTPGPDPEQAAISASAGRAIDDCMQELPEGRADAIRAAYVEGYSYDELAERHGVPLNTMRTWLRRGLAALRDCLER
;
A
#
# COMPACT_ATOMS: atom_id res chain seq x y z
N ARG A 1 1.68 8.50 -2.53
CA ARG A 1 3.03 8.28 -1.94
C ARG A 1 2.85 7.48 -0.65
N MET A 2 3.54 6.34 -0.47
CA MET A 2 3.36 5.48 0.72
C MET A 2 4.19 5.95 1.91
N LEU A 3 5.47 6.27 1.70
CA LEU A 3 6.35 6.83 2.72
C LEU A 3 6.37 8.35 2.58
N ARG A 4 5.93 9.07 3.61
CA ARG A 4 5.84 10.55 3.64
C ARG A 4 7.19 11.23 3.89
N ASP A 5 8.20 10.45 4.26
CA ASP A 5 9.58 10.86 4.53
C ASP A 5 10.47 10.46 3.33
N ARG A 6 11.25 11.40 2.79
CA ARG A 6 12.08 11.16 1.59
C ARG A 6 13.29 10.28 1.90
N GLN A 7 14.00 10.53 2.99
CA GLN A 7 15.16 9.72 3.36
C GLN A 7 14.74 8.27 3.60
N LEU A 8 13.63 8.09 4.32
CA LEU A 8 13.05 6.77 4.52
C LEU A 8 12.65 6.08 3.21
N ALA A 9 12.13 6.85 2.24
CA ALA A 9 11.76 6.32 0.93
C ALA A 9 12.98 5.89 0.12
N GLU A 10 14.08 6.62 0.19
CA GLU A 10 15.35 6.29 -0.46
C GLU A 10 15.98 5.03 0.15
N ASP A 11 16.04 4.94 1.48
CA ASP A 11 16.52 3.74 2.19
C ASP A 11 15.68 2.50 1.85
N ALA A 12 14.36 2.65 1.89
CA ALA A 12 13.43 1.58 1.54
C ALA A 12 13.60 1.15 0.07
N LEU A 13 13.87 2.08 -0.84
CA LEU A 13 14.10 1.77 -2.24
C LEU A 13 15.38 0.96 -2.43
N GLN A 14 16.46 1.30 -1.72
CA GLN A 14 17.71 0.53 -1.77
C GLN A 14 17.49 -0.91 -1.32
N GLU A 15 16.81 -1.11 -0.19
CA GLU A 15 16.49 -2.44 0.33
C GLU A 15 15.59 -3.23 -0.62
N VAL A 16 14.62 -2.57 -1.28
CA VAL A 16 13.77 -3.19 -2.31
C VAL A 16 14.61 -3.70 -3.49
N PHE A 17 15.56 -2.91 -4.00
CA PHE A 17 16.43 -3.35 -5.09
C PHE A 17 17.30 -4.55 -4.68
N VAL A 18 17.83 -4.56 -3.46
CA VAL A 18 18.59 -5.71 -2.94
C VAL A 18 17.70 -6.96 -2.85
N ARG A 19 16.46 -6.81 -2.38
CA ARG A 19 15.49 -7.93 -2.33
C ARG A 19 15.15 -8.45 -3.71
N ILE A 20 14.91 -7.57 -4.68
CA ILE A 20 14.65 -7.94 -6.08
C ILE A 20 15.82 -8.75 -6.62
N TRP A 21 17.06 -8.25 -6.46
CA TRP A 21 18.25 -8.94 -6.94
C TRP A 21 18.37 -10.35 -6.36
N ARG A 22 18.14 -10.51 -5.05
CA ARG A 22 18.22 -11.81 -4.36
C ARG A 22 17.15 -12.81 -4.78
N HIS A 23 15.95 -12.33 -5.15
CA HIS A 23 14.80 -13.19 -5.48
C HIS A 23 14.45 -13.18 -6.98
N ALA A 24 15.30 -12.61 -7.83
CA ALA A 24 15.05 -12.52 -9.27
C ALA A 24 14.91 -13.92 -9.91
N GLY A 25 15.61 -14.93 -9.37
CA GLY A 25 15.49 -16.32 -9.82
C GLY A 25 14.14 -16.99 -9.52
N ASP A 26 13.38 -16.45 -8.56
CA ASP A 26 12.07 -16.98 -8.18
C ASP A 26 10.92 -16.40 -9.02
N TYR A 27 11.22 -15.40 -9.86
CA TYR A 27 10.21 -14.78 -10.72
C TYR A 27 9.66 -15.77 -11.73
N ARG A 28 8.35 -16.01 -11.67
CA ARG A 28 7.62 -16.80 -12.65
C ARG A 28 6.76 -15.88 -13.51
N PRO A 29 7.06 -15.73 -14.82
CA PRO A 29 6.24 -14.93 -15.70
C PRO A 29 4.83 -15.51 -15.84
N PRO A 30 3.79 -14.67 -15.97
CA PRO A 30 2.44 -15.14 -16.21
C PRO A 30 2.32 -15.85 -17.58
N PRO A 31 1.29 -16.70 -17.78
CA PRO A 31 1.05 -17.35 -19.07
C PRO A 31 0.84 -16.32 -20.19
N PRO A 32 1.19 -16.66 -21.45
CA PRO A 32 1.24 -15.73 -22.58
C PRO A 32 -0.11 -15.08 -22.95
N ASN A 33 -1.21 -15.63 -22.44
CA ASN A 33 -2.59 -15.21 -22.64
C ASN A 33 -3.22 -14.61 -21.37
N GLY A 34 -2.42 -14.37 -20.33
CA GLY A 34 -2.82 -13.57 -19.17
C GLY A 34 -2.74 -12.07 -19.48
N SER A 35 -3.77 -11.33 -19.08
CA SER A 35 -3.77 -9.86 -19.12
C SER A 35 -2.64 -9.30 -18.23
N GLY A 36 -1.66 -8.61 -18.84
CA GLY A 36 -0.90 -7.55 -18.20
C GLY A 36 0.45 -7.88 -17.53
N ASN A 37 1.47 -7.12 -17.94
CA ASN A 37 2.71 -6.67 -17.25
C ASN A 37 3.14 -7.36 -15.92
N GLY A 38 3.25 -8.69 -15.92
CA GLY A 38 3.54 -9.48 -14.71
C GLY A 38 4.84 -9.13 -14.00
N SER A 39 5.84 -8.65 -14.73
CA SER A 39 7.12 -8.20 -14.17
C SER A 39 6.95 -6.94 -13.33
N MET A 40 6.25 -5.93 -13.85
CA MET A 40 5.94 -4.71 -13.12
C MET A 40 5.07 -4.99 -11.89
N ALA A 41 4.05 -5.86 -12.02
CA ALA A 41 3.20 -6.23 -10.90
C ALA A 41 3.99 -6.91 -9.77
N TRP A 42 4.94 -7.78 -10.12
CA TRP A 42 5.83 -8.44 -9.16
C TRP A 42 6.75 -7.44 -8.45
N LEU A 43 7.39 -6.54 -9.19
CA LEU A 43 8.24 -5.49 -8.62
C LEU A 43 7.45 -4.56 -7.68
N VAL A 44 6.26 -4.13 -8.10
CA VAL A 44 5.36 -3.28 -7.29
C VAL A 44 4.95 -4.01 -6.01
N THR A 45 4.71 -5.32 -6.07
CA THR A 45 4.36 -6.12 -4.89
C THR A 45 5.50 -6.14 -3.87
N ILE A 46 6.74 -6.35 -4.30
CA ILE A 46 7.92 -6.33 -3.41
C ILE A 46 8.07 -4.95 -2.76
N ALA A 47 8.02 -3.89 -3.57
CA ALA A 47 8.18 -2.52 -3.10
C ALA A 47 7.08 -2.14 -2.08
N ARG A 48 5.83 -2.47 -2.38
CA ARG A 48 4.68 -2.21 -1.52
C ARG A 48 4.81 -2.94 -0.19
N ASN A 49 5.11 -4.24 -0.22
CA ASN A 49 5.22 -5.04 1.00
C ASN A 49 6.31 -4.47 1.91
N HIS A 50 7.46 -4.12 1.34
CA HIS A 50 8.54 -3.50 2.11
C HIS A 50 8.14 -2.14 2.70
N ALA A 51 7.48 -1.28 1.92
CA ALA A 51 6.99 0.00 2.43
C ALA A 51 5.99 -0.16 3.59
N ILE A 52 5.10 -1.16 3.52
CA ILE A 52 4.17 -1.49 4.61
C ILE A 52 4.93 -1.97 5.85
N ASP A 53 5.95 -2.84 5.68
CA ASP A 53 6.77 -3.31 6.80
C ASP A 53 7.50 -2.15 7.50
N VAL A 54 8.03 -1.20 6.71
CA VAL A 54 8.66 0.02 7.23
C VAL A 54 7.64 0.85 8.04
N LEU A 55 6.43 1.07 7.52
CA LEU A 55 5.36 1.78 8.22
C LEU A 55 4.98 1.10 9.54
N ARG A 56 4.81 -0.23 9.54
CA ARG A 56 4.54 -1.01 10.76
C ARG A 56 5.66 -0.88 11.79
N SER A 57 6.91 -0.99 11.36
CA SER A 57 8.07 -0.86 12.26
C SER A 57 8.14 0.52 12.93
N ARG A 58 7.75 1.59 12.23
CA ARG A 58 7.72 2.95 12.79
C ARG A 58 6.57 3.10 13.79
N LYS A 59 5.39 2.58 13.47
CA LYS A 59 4.24 2.58 14.39
C LYS A 59 4.53 1.81 15.68
N SER A 60 5.15 0.63 15.58
CA SER A 60 5.57 -0.16 16.75
C SER A 60 6.61 0.58 17.61
N ARG A 61 7.62 1.22 16.98
CA ARG A 61 8.62 2.04 17.69
C ARG A 61 7.99 3.25 18.40
N ALA A 62 7.01 3.90 17.77
CA ALA A 62 6.29 5.03 18.35
C ALA A 62 5.39 4.62 19.53
N ALA A 63 4.80 3.42 19.49
CA ALA A 63 3.97 2.90 20.58
C ALA A 63 4.78 2.48 21.83
N GLY A 64 6.07 2.15 21.68
CA GLY A 64 6.94 1.65 22.75
C GLY A 64 7.89 2.67 23.39
N LYS A 65 7.99 3.90 22.88
CA LYS A 65 8.88 4.94 23.43
C LYS A 65 8.18 6.30 23.45
N HIS A 66 8.36 7.04 24.55
CA HIS A 66 8.16 8.49 24.56
C HIS A 66 8.91 9.10 23.36
N GLN A 67 8.26 10.03 22.67
CA GLN A 67 8.75 10.77 21.50
C GLN A 67 10.28 10.95 21.50
N PRO A 68 10.99 10.48 20.46
CA PRO A 68 12.19 11.17 20.04
C PRO A 68 11.75 12.47 19.35
N LEU A 69 12.20 13.59 19.91
CA LEU A 69 12.38 14.84 19.20
C LEU A 69 13.24 14.56 17.96
N ASP A 70 12.65 14.66 16.78
CA ASP A 70 13.34 14.94 15.52
C ASP A 70 12.30 15.54 14.56
N GLU A 71 11.89 16.77 14.86
CA GLU A 71 11.44 17.72 13.85
C GLU A 71 12.65 18.10 12.99
N ILE A 72 13.09 17.19 12.12
CA ILE A 72 13.89 17.59 10.97
C ILE A 72 12.88 18.08 9.95
N GLY A 73 12.77 19.41 9.84
CA GLY A 73 11.82 20.10 8.98
C GLY A 73 11.75 19.48 7.58
N GLU A 74 10.53 19.32 7.09
CA GLU A 74 10.24 18.86 5.74
C GLU A 74 11.03 19.68 4.73
N LEU A 75 12.07 19.09 4.14
CA LEU A 75 12.75 19.70 3.00
C LEU A 75 11.78 19.71 1.81
N PRO A 76 11.50 20.89 1.20
CA PRO A 76 10.62 20.98 0.05
C PRO A 76 11.13 20.03 -1.04
N THR A 77 10.35 19.02 -1.34
CA THR A 77 10.62 18.13 -2.47
C THR A 77 9.91 18.72 -3.68
N PRO A 78 10.54 18.82 -4.86
CA PRO A 78 9.85 19.22 -6.08
C PRO A 78 8.58 18.37 -6.24
N GLY A 79 7.43 19.05 -6.27
CA GLY A 79 6.15 18.42 -6.49
C GLY A 79 6.02 17.88 -7.92
N PRO A 80 5.04 17.00 -8.18
CA PRO A 80 4.72 16.60 -9.54
C PRO A 80 4.37 17.83 -10.40
N ASP A 81 4.70 17.78 -11.68
CA ASP A 81 4.27 18.77 -12.66
C ASP A 81 2.72 18.83 -12.74
N PRO A 82 2.09 19.96 -13.14
CA PRO A 82 0.63 20.12 -13.09
C PRO A 82 -0.13 19.02 -13.83
N GLU A 83 0.42 18.52 -14.93
CA GLU A 83 -0.17 17.39 -15.69
C GLU A 83 -0.18 16.10 -14.85
N GLN A 84 0.94 15.77 -14.21
CA GLN A 84 1.06 14.60 -13.34
C GLN A 84 0.15 14.71 -12.10
N ALA A 85 0.02 15.93 -11.55
CA ALA A 85 -0.91 16.21 -10.47
C ALA A 85 -2.37 16.03 -10.91
N ALA A 86 -2.74 16.48 -12.11
CA ALA A 86 -4.09 16.32 -12.64
C ALA A 86 -4.47 14.86 -12.92
N ILE A 87 -3.55 14.08 -13.53
CA ILE A 87 -3.75 12.65 -13.79
C ILE A 87 -3.92 11.87 -12.48
N SER A 88 -3.03 12.12 -11.51
CA SER A 88 -3.11 11.45 -10.21
C SER A 88 -4.37 11.85 -9.42
N ALA A 89 -4.82 13.10 -9.51
CA ALA A 89 -6.08 13.55 -8.91
C ALA A 89 -7.30 12.89 -9.57
N SER A 90 -7.28 12.69 -10.90
CA SER A 90 -8.36 12.01 -11.62
C SER A 90 -8.48 10.53 -11.22
N ALA A 91 -7.36 9.81 -11.20
CA ALA A 91 -7.32 8.42 -10.75
C ALA A 91 -7.70 8.27 -9.26
N GLY A 92 -7.30 9.23 -8.42
CA GLY A 92 -7.68 9.28 -7.01
C GLY A 92 -9.19 9.39 -6.80
N ARG A 93 -9.86 10.27 -7.57
CA ARG A 93 -11.32 10.43 -7.49
C ARG A 93 -12.07 9.15 -7.83
N ALA A 94 -11.72 8.48 -8.92
CA ALA A 94 -12.37 7.22 -9.31
C ALA A 94 -12.25 6.14 -8.22
N ILE A 95 -11.09 6.05 -7.55
CA ILE A 95 -10.89 5.12 -6.43
C ILE A 95 -11.75 5.52 -5.23
N ASP A 96 -11.80 6.81 -4.88
CA ASP A 96 -12.61 7.27 -3.75
C ASP A 96 -14.11 7.06 -3.99
N ASP A 97 -14.59 7.26 -5.23
CA ASP A 97 -15.97 6.99 -5.62
C ASP A 97 -16.30 5.48 -5.50
N CYS A 98 -15.45 4.62 -6.06
CA CYS A 98 -15.62 3.16 -5.93
C CYS A 98 -15.52 2.66 -4.48
N MET A 99 -14.75 3.34 -3.62
CA MET A 99 -14.68 3.02 -2.19
C MET A 99 -15.99 3.32 -1.47
N GLN A 100 -16.77 4.31 -1.93
CA GLN A 100 -18.09 4.62 -1.37
C GLN A 100 -19.16 3.57 -1.73
N GLU A 101 -18.96 2.81 -2.82
CA GLU A 101 -19.86 1.70 -3.18
C GLU A 101 -19.67 0.45 -2.30
N LEU A 102 -18.59 0.39 -1.51
CA LEU A 102 -18.32 -0.76 -0.65
C LEU A 102 -19.24 -0.78 0.58
N PRO A 103 -19.62 -1.98 1.07
CA PRO A 103 -20.35 -2.09 2.33
C PRO A 103 -19.63 -1.40 3.49
N GLU A 104 -20.43 -0.85 4.40
CA GLU A 104 -19.98 -0.05 5.53
C GLU A 104 -18.85 -0.73 6.33
N GLY A 105 -17.82 0.04 6.69
CA GLY A 105 -16.62 -0.44 7.37
C GLY A 105 -15.61 -1.22 6.52
N ARG A 106 -15.96 -1.67 5.29
CA ARG A 106 -14.99 -2.36 4.41
C ARG A 106 -14.03 -1.40 3.72
N ALA A 107 -14.49 -0.22 3.33
CA ALA A 107 -13.63 0.84 2.79
C ALA A 107 -12.54 1.22 3.80
N ASP A 108 -12.93 1.38 5.07
CA ASP A 108 -12.00 1.69 6.16
C ASP A 108 -11.00 0.57 6.40
N ALA A 109 -11.44 -0.69 6.42
CA ALA A 109 -10.54 -1.84 6.57
C ALA A 109 -9.52 -1.92 5.41
N ILE A 110 -9.92 -1.64 4.18
CA ILE A 110 -9.03 -1.59 3.01
C ILE A 110 -8.04 -0.43 3.15
N ARG A 111 -8.50 0.78 3.50
CA ARG A 111 -7.63 1.94 3.72
C ARG A 111 -6.62 1.67 4.82
N ALA A 112 -7.06 1.13 5.94
CA ALA A 112 -6.21 0.79 7.06
C ALA A 112 -5.16 -0.28 6.69
N ALA A 113 -5.54 -1.30 5.91
CA ALA A 113 -4.62 -2.34 5.46
C ALA A 113 -3.57 -1.83 4.46
N TYR A 114 -4.02 -1.10 3.43
CA TYR A 114 -3.19 -0.80 2.24
C TYR A 114 -2.58 0.61 2.21
N VAL A 115 -3.10 1.53 3.03
CA VAL A 115 -2.60 2.91 3.14
C VAL A 115 -1.93 3.14 4.49
N GLU A 116 -2.57 2.72 5.57
CA GLU A 116 -2.06 2.97 6.93
C GLU A 116 -1.15 1.84 7.46
N GLY A 117 -1.10 0.71 6.75
CA GLY A 117 -0.17 -0.38 7.01
C GLY A 117 -0.57 -1.31 8.16
N TYR A 118 -1.82 -1.30 8.62
CA TYR A 118 -2.29 -2.25 9.64
C TYR A 118 -2.16 -3.71 9.15
N SER A 119 -1.80 -4.58 10.08
CA SER A 119 -1.81 -6.03 9.86
C SER A 119 -3.24 -6.57 9.85
N TYR A 120 -3.42 -7.74 9.22
CA TYR A 120 -4.74 -8.37 9.18
C TYR A 120 -5.20 -8.83 10.57
N ASP A 121 -4.27 -9.13 11.47
CA ASP A 121 -4.55 -9.47 12.87
C ASP A 121 -5.02 -8.26 13.66
N GLU A 122 -4.34 -7.11 13.56
CA GLU A 122 -4.79 -5.84 14.19
C GLU A 122 -6.18 -5.43 13.69
N LEU A 123 -6.46 -5.64 12.39
CA LEU A 123 -7.78 -5.33 11.82
C LEU A 123 -8.84 -6.32 12.30
N ALA A 124 -8.52 -7.60 12.36
CA ALA A 124 -9.43 -8.63 12.88
C ALA A 124 -9.84 -8.31 14.33
N GLU A 125 -8.88 -7.94 15.16
CA GLU A 125 -9.11 -7.51 16.54
C GLU A 125 -9.94 -6.22 16.61
N ARG A 126 -9.55 -5.17 15.86
CA ARG A 126 -10.26 -3.88 15.83
C ARG A 126 -11.73 -4.01 15.42
N HIS A 127 -12.02 -4.88 14.45
CA HIS A 127 -13.37 -5.08 13.92
C HIS A 127 -14.14 -6.22 14.62
N GLY A 128 -13.53 -6.90 15.60
CA GLY A 128 -14.17 -7.99 16.34
C GLY A 128 -14.53 -9.20 15.49
N VAL A 129 -13.74 -9.51 14.46
CA VAL A 129 -13.99 -10.62 13.52
C VAL A 129 -12.82 -11.60 13.46
N PRO A 130 -13.04 -12.89 13.15
CA PRO A 130 -11.94 -13.84 12.94
C PRO A 130 -10.99 -13.41 11.80
N LEU A 131 -9.70 -13.75 11.90
CA LEU A 131 -8.69 -13.42 10.89
C LEU A 131 -9.09 -13.87 9.47
N ASN A 132 -9.65 -15.08 9.34
CA ASN A 132 -10.10 -15.61 8.05
C ASN A 132 -11.27 -14.80 7.46
N THR A 133 -12.13 -14.25 8.32
CA THR A 133 -13.20 -13.33 7.93
C THR A 133 -12.61 -12.02 7.42
N MET A 134 -11.64 -11.44 8.14
CA MET A 134 -10.94 -10.22 7.71
C MET A 134 -10.24 -10.40 6.35
N ARG A 135 -9.51 -11.52 6.15
CA ARG A 135 -8.90 -11.86 4.86
C ARG A 135 -9.93 -11.95 3.72
N THR A 136 -11.09 -12.54 4.01
CA THR A 136 -12.17 -12.67 3.03
C THR A 136 -12.82 -11.33 2.71
N TRP A 137 -13.01 -10.45 3.71
CA TRP A 137 -13.52 -9.10 3.52
C TRP A 137 -12.60 -8.26 2.64
N LEU A 138 -11.30 -8.23 2.94
CA LEU A 138 -10.31 -7.50 2.14
C LEU A 138 -10.26 -8.01 0.71
N ARG A 139 -10.22 -9.34 0.52
CA ARG A 139 -10.21 -9.95 -0.82
C ARG A 139 -11.46 -9.59 -1.63
N ARG A 140 -12.65 -9.71 -1.04
CA ARG A 140 -13.91 -9.37 -1.72
C ARG A 140 -14.04 -7.89 -2.00
N GLY A 141 -13.59 -7.04 -1.08
CA GLY A 141 -13.57 -5.59 -1.27
C GLY A 141 -12.65 -5.17 -2.41
N LEU A 142 -11.43 -5.72 -2.49
CA LEU A 142 -10.54 -5.49 -3.63
C LEU A 142 -11.10 -6.00 -4.96
N ALA A 143 -11.88 -7.09 -4.94
CA ALA A 143 -12.56 -7.54 -6.14
C ALA A 143 -13.63 -6.55 -6.60
N ALA A 144 -14.50 -6.11 -5.69
CA ALA A 144 -15.52 -5.11 -5.98
C ALA A 144 -14.92 -3.78 -6.47
N LEU A 145 -13.80 -3.33 -5.90
CA LEU A 145 -13.10 -2.13 -6.36
C LEU A 145 -12.58 -2.27 -7.79
N ARG A 146 -11.99 -3.42 -8.14
CA ARG A 146 -11.54 -3.67 -9.51
C ARG A 146 -12.73 -3.66 -10.47
N ASP A 147 -13.81 -4.37 -10.13
CA ASP A 147 -15.00 -4.47 -10.98
C ASP A 147 -15.68 -3.09 -11.16
N CYS A 148 -15.57 -2.19 -10.17
CA CYS A 148 -16.04 -0.80 -10.27
C CYS A 148 -15.13 0.06 -11.17
N LEU A 149 -13.81 -0.08 -11.07
CA LEU A 149 -12.84 0.69 -11.86
C LEU A 149 -12.77 0.25 -13.33
N GLU A 150 -13.17 -0.99 -13.63
CA GLU A 150 -13.25 -1.54 -14.99
C GLU A 150 -14.60 -1.23 -15.69
N ARG A 151 -15.53 -0.62 -14.97
CA ARG A 151 -16.88 -0.26 -15.43
C ARG A 151 -16.85 1.00 -16.30
#